data_AF-A0AAU8H081-F1
#
_entry.id   AF-A0AAU8H081-F1
#
_cell.length_a   1.000
_cell.length_b   1.000
_cell.length_c   1.000
_cell.angle_alpha   90.00
_cell.angle_beta   90.00
_cell.angle_gamma   90.00
#
_symmetry.space_group_name_H-M   'P 1'
#
loop_
_entity.id
_entity.type
_entity.pdbx_description
1 polymer ?
#
loop_
_entity_poly.entity_id
_entity_poly.type
_entity_poly.pdbx_seq_one_letter_code
_entity_poly.pdbx_strand_id
1 'polypeptide(L)'
;MERVRQKAVGKEILESLSPAQQVIKIVYDELCELLGGTTSKIQLTANPPTILMMVGLHGSGKTTTSAKLARIFKKQGRRPMLVAADLQRPAAIEQLVTLGKQIDVVVFHSYETKDPRLLCKEALKKAVIDRMDPVIVDTAGRMHVDEELMQELQDVKAILNPHEVLFVADAMTGQDAVNIAKSFNEKIGITGVILTKMDGDARGGAALSIKEVTGKPIKLIGTGEKIDALEEFYPDRMANRILGMGDVLTLIEQAQKAYDEKEAEKLKKKIEKEEFTFDDLREQIRKMRKMGPLENILSMLPGAHKILKEIKIDEKEFVKVEAIINSMTPEERRNPKIIKCK
;
A
#
# COMPACT_ATOMS: atom_id res chain seq x y z
N MET A 1 14.33 -8.29 -10.97
CA MET A 1 14.65 -8.73 -12.34
C MET A 1 14.32 -10.21 -12.57
N GLU A 2 14.78 -11.13 -11.73
CA GLU A 2 14.45 -12.57 -11.84
C GLU A 2 12.92 -12.84 -11.88
N ARG A 3 12.15 -12.22 -10.97
CA ARG A 3 10.68 -12.34 -10.90
C ARG A 3 9.98 -11.83 -12.16
N VAL A 4 10.41 -10.68 -12.67
CA VAL A 4 9.89 -10.09 -13.92
C VAL A 4 10.18 -11.00 -15.11
N ARG A 5 11.41 -11.55 -15.19
CA ARG A 5 11.81 -12.47 -16.26
C ARG A 5 10.98 -13.75 -16.26
N GLN A 6 10.71 -14.33 -15.09
CA GLN A 6 9.85 -15.51 -14.97
C GLN A 6 8.39 -15.22 -15.36
N LYS A 7 7.82 -14.09 -14.90
CA LYS A 7 6.44 -13.70 -15.26
C LYS A 7 6.29 -13.34 -16.75
N ALA A 8 7.34 -12.83 -17.40
CA ALA A 8 7.33 -12.46 -18.82
C ALA A 8 7.40 -13.66 -19.77
N VAL A 9 7.98 -14.78 -19.35
CA VAL A 9 8.12 -15.99 -20.20
C VAL A 9 6.85 -16.85 -20.23
N GLY A 10 6.00 -16.76 -19.19
CA GLY A 10 4.86 -17.67 -19.01
C GLY A 10 3.46 -17.08 -19.21
N LYS A 11 3.30 -15.77 -19.42
CA LYS A 11 1.97 -15.17 -19.70
C LYS A 11 1.62 -15.35 -21.17
N GLU A 12 0.46 -15.93 -21.45
CA GLU A 12 -0.19 -15.88 -22.76
C GLU A 12 -0.19 -14.42 -23.24
N ILE A 13 0.32 -14.20 -24.45
CA ILE A 13 0.34 -12.89 -25.10
C ILE A 13 -1.12 -12.44 -25.15
N LEU A 14 -1.47 -11.43 -24.34
CA LEU A 14 -2.75 -10.75 -24.50
C LEU A 14 -2.73 -10.13 -25.90
N GLU A 15 -3.51 -10.69 -26.83
CA GLU A 15 -3.55 -10.29 -28.25
C GLU A 15 -3.86 -8.78 -28.43
N SER A 16 -4.40 -8.14 -27.39
CA SER A 16 -4.76 -6.72 -27.35
C SER A 16 -3.59 -5.75 -27.13
N LEU A 17 -2.41 -6.22 -26.71
CA LEU A 17 -1.29 -5.37 -26.31
C LEU A 17 -0.04 -5.69 -27.12
N SER A 18 0.71 -4.66 -27.50
CA SER A 18 2.04 -4.86 -28.09
C SER A 18 2.99 -5.53 -27.07
N PRO A 19 3.98 -6.32 -27.51
CA PRO A 19 4.95 -6.94 -26.60
C PRO A 19 5.63 -5.95 -25.66
N ALA A 20 5.92 -4.73 -26.13
CA ALA A 20 6.48 -3.66 -25.30
C ALA A 20 5.52 -3.21 -24.19
N GLN A 21 4.24 -3.02 -24.50
CA GLN A 21 3.21 -2.67 -23.51
C GLN A 21 2.99 -3.78 -22.48
N GLN A 22 3.09 -5.06 -22.89
CA GLN A 22 2.99 -6.19 -21.97
C GLN A 22 4.15 -6.21 -20.98
N VAL A 23 5.39 -6.00 -21.44
CA VAL A 23 6.56 -5.91 -20.54
C VAL A 23 6.40 -4.75 -19.56
N ILE A 24 5.97 -3.57 -20.04
CA ILE A 24 5.72 -2.41 -19.18
C ILE A 24 4.67 -2.75 -18.11
N LYS A 25 3.56 -3.38 -18.51
CA LYS A 25 2.51 -3.80 -17.57
C LYS A 25 3.03 -4.78 -16.53
N ILE A 26 3.81 -5.78 -16.92
CA ILE A 26 4.40 -6.76 -15.99
C ILE A 26 5.34 -6.07 -15.00
N VAL A 27 6.16 -5.13 -15.46
CA VAL A 27 7.04 -4.36 -14.59
C VAL A 27 6.24 -3.48 -13.63
N TYR A 28 5.18 -2.81 -14.11
CA TYR A 28 4.28 -2.02 -13.29
C TYR A 28 3.62 -2.85 -12.19
N ASP A 29 3.00 -3.97 -12.55
CA ASP A 29 2.32 -4.87 -11.61
C ASP A 29 3.30 -5.36 -10.52
N GLU A 30 4.52 -5.75 -10.91
CA GLU A 30 5.55 -6.18 -9.98
C GLU A 30 6.02 -5.03 -9.07
N LEU A 31 6.19 -3.81 -9.59
CA LEU A 31 6.55 -2.64 -8.78
C LEU A 31 5.47 -2.34 -7.75
N CYS A 32 4.19 -2.40 -8.13
CA CYS A 32 3.07 -2.22 -7.22
C CYS A 32 3.07 -3.27 -6.10
N GLU A 33 3.26 -4.55 -6.45
CA GLU A 33 3.37 -5.65 -5.48
C GLU A 33 4.53 -5.43 -4.52
N LEU A 34 5.72 -5.13 -5.03
CA LEU A 34 6.92 -4.92 -4.22
C LEU A 34 6.79 -3.70 -3.29
N LEU A 35 6.10 -2.65 -3.71
CA LEU A 35 5.85 -1.46 -2.89
C LEU A 35 4.77 -1.68 -1.81
N GLY A 36 4.14 -2.85 -1.77
CA GLY A 36 3.22 -3.26 -0.71
C GLY A 36 1.79 -3.55 -1.17
N GLY A 37 1.50 -3.44 -2.47
CA GLY A 37 0.22 -3.77 -3.10
C GLY A 37 -0.90 -2.78 -2.77
N THR A 38 -1.25 -2.66 -1.49
CA THR A 38 -2.34 -1.81 -0.99
C THR A 38 -1.83 -0.71 -0.06
N THR A 39 -2.50 0.43 -0.08
CA THR A 39 -2.24 1.55 0.85
C THR A 39 -2.38 1.10 2.31
N SER A 40 -1.36 1.36 3.11
CA SER A 40 -1.35 1.07 4.55
C SER A 40 -1.49 2.35 5.35
N LYS A 41 -2.55 2.45 6.15
CA LYS A 41 -2.81 3.62 6.99
C LYS A 41 -2.18 3.47 8.38
N ILE A 42 -1.99 4.60 9.06
CA ILE A 42 -1.67 4.62 10.49
C ILE A 42 -2.93 4.20 11.25
N GLN A 43 -2.85 3.14 12.04
CA GLN A 43 -3.99 2.66 12.81
C GLN A 43 -4.04 3.39 14.14
N LEU A 44 -5.21 3.97 14.44
CA LEU A 44 -5.50 4.55 15.75
C LEU A 44 -6.17 3.49 16.61
N THR A 45 -5.84 3.47 17.90
CA THR A 45 -6.45 2.52 18.85
C THR A 45 -7.84 2.97 19.25
N ALA A 46 -8.71 2.01 19.58
CA ALA A 46 -10.01 2.28 20.18
C ALA A 46 -9.89 2.79 21.63
N ASN A 47 -8.74 2.59 22.27
CA ASN A 47 -8.44 3.00 23.65
C ASN A 47 -7.34 4.08 23.66
N PRO A 48 -7.68 5.37 23.50
CA PRO A 48 -6.71 6.47 23.50
C PRO A 48 -5.88 6.55 24.80
N PRO A 49 -4.66 7.12 24.75
CA PRO A 49 -4.02 7.73 23.58
C PRO A 49 -3.36 6.72 22.64
N THR A 50 -3.49 6.94 21.32
CA THR A 50 -2.62 6.28 20.33
C THR A 50 -1.24 6.90 20.39
N ILE A 51 -0.21 6.08 20.59
CA ILE A 51 1.18 6.54 20.73
C ILE A 51 1.96 6.22 19.46
N LEU A 52 2.51 7.26 18.83
CA LEU A 52 3.30 7.19 17.60
C LEU A 52 4.72 7.66 17.91
N MET A 53 5.71 6.79 17.70
CA MET A 53 7.13 7.09 17.97
C MET A 53 7.89 7.29 16.66
N MET A 54 8.50 8.45 16.49
CA MET A 54 9.19 8.85 15.25
C MET A 54 10.68 8.60 15.38
N VAL A 55 11.23 7.70 14.56
CA VAL A 55 12.65 7.30 14.62
C VAL A 55 13.32 7.45 13.26
N GLY A 56 14.65 7.53 13.23
CA GLY A 56 15.41 7.63 11.98
C GLY A 56 16.60 8.59 12.03
N LEU A 57 17.25 8.76 10.89
CA LEU A 57 18.53 9.46 10.77
C LEU A 57 18.46 10.94 11.11
N HIS A 58 19.60 11.51 11.50
CA HIS A 58 19.72 12.96 11.57
C HIS A 58 19.41 13.57 10.20
N GLY A 59 18.68 14.68 10.18
CA GLY A 59 18.32 15.36 8.93
C GLY A 59 17.28 14.66 8.05
N SER A 60 16.73 13.49 8.45
CA SER A 60 15.69 12.80 7.67
C SER A 60 14.30 13.47 7.72
N GLY A 61 14.16 14.57 8.45
CA GLY A 61 12.92 15.33 8.55
C GLY A 61 11.93 14.85 9.61
N LYS A 62 12.36 14.12 10.66
CA LYS A 62 11.50 13.66 11.77
C LYS A 62 10.68 14.77 12.42
N THR A 63 11.31 15.85 12.87
CA THR A 63 10.65 16.97 13.55
C THR A 63 9.57 17.61 12.67
N THR A 64 9.90 17.88 11.40
CA THR A 64 8.95 18.45 10.45
C THR A 64 7.82 17.47 10.13
N THR A 65 8.13 16.19 9.96
CA THR A 65 7.15 15.12 9.67
C THR A 65 6.18 14.94 10.84
N SER A 66 6.67 15.01 12.08
CA SER A 66 5.85 14.96 13.29
C SER A 66 4.80 16.08 13.30
N ALA A 67 5.21 17.32 13.00
CA ALA A 67 4.30 18.46 12.91
C ALA A 67 3.28 18.31 11.76
N LYS A 68 3.72 17.90 10.57
CA LYS A 68 2.81 17.63 9.44
C LYS A 68 1.79 16.54 9.77
N LEU A 69 2.23 15.47 10.42
CA LEU A 69 1.38 14.36 10.83
C LEU A 69 0.35 14.81 11.87
N ALA A 70 0.77 15.58 12.88
CA ALA A 70 -0.15 16.18 13.84
C ALA A 70 -1.20 17.06 13.16
N ARG A 71 -0.82 17.87 12.15
CA ARG A 71 -1.77 18.67 11.39
C ARG A 71 -2.81 17.83 10.66
N ILE A 72 -2.41 16.68 10.08
CA ILE A 72 -3.35 15.74 9.42
C ILE A 72 -4.38 15.25 10.43
N PHE A 73 -3.96 14.77 11.61
CA PHE A 73 -4.88 14.30 12.63
C PHE A 73 -5.78 15.41 13.18
N LYS A 74 -5.24 16.62 13.38
CA LYS A 74 -6.04 17.78 13.78
C LYS A 74 -7.13 18.10 12.74
N LYS A 75 -6.82 18.07 11.45
CA LYS A 75 -7.82 18.24 10.36
C LYS A 75 -8.89 17.16 10.36
N GLN A 76 -8.57 15.96 10.87
CA GLN A 76 -9.53 14.86 11.05
C GLN A 76 -10.38 15.01 12.35
N GLY A 77 -10.30 16.16 13.03
CA GLY A 77 -11.07 16.44 14.25
C GLY A 77 -10.47 15.83 15.53
N ARG A 78 -9.22 15.34 15.48
CA ARG A 78 -8.51 14.78 16.64
C ARG A 78 -7.79 15.88 17.43
N ARG A 79 -7.31 15.53 18.63
CA ARG A 79 -6.56 16.43 19.54
C ARG A 79 -5.13 15.92 19.72
N PRO A 80 -4.28 16.03 18.69
CA PRO A 80 -2.94 15.50 18.77
C PRO A 80 -2.08 16.28 19.77
N MET A 81 -1.07 15.61 20.32
CA MET A 81 -0.02 16.22 21.13
C MET A 81 1.35 15.80 20.61
N LEU A 82 2.25 16.76 20.45
CA LEU A 82 3.65 16.52 20.09
C LEU A 82 4.50 16.41 21.36
N VAL A 83 5.54 15.59 21.34
CA VAL A 83 6.50 15.45 22.44
C VAL A 83 7.91 15.68 21.91
N ALA A 84 8.62 16.65 22.46
CA ALA A 84 9.97 17.03 22.06
C ALA A 84 11.03 16.16 22.77
N ALA A 85 11.20 14.91 22.33
CA ALA A 85 12.16 13.97 22.93
C ALA A 85 13.58 14.05 22.34
N ASP A 86 13.83 14.92 21.35
CA ASP A 86 15.19 15.29 20.92
C ASP A 86 15.77 16.36 21.86
N LEU A 87 16.29 15.91 23.01
CA LEU A 87 16.88 16.78 24.03
C LEU A 87 18.35 17.12 23.78
N GLN A 88 18.99 16.46 22.81
CA GLN A 88 20.44 16.57 22.57
C GLN A 88 20.76 17.57 21.46
N ARG A 89 19.87 17.72 20.46
CA ARG A 89 20.10 18.65 19.36
C ARG A 89 19.79 20.09 19.78
N PRO A 90 20.72 21.05 19.56
CA PRO A 90 20.46 22.46 19.82
C PRO A 90 19.22 22.96 19.07
N ALA A 91 18.41 23.76 19.75
CA ALA A 91 17.18 24.35 19.22
C ALA A 91 16.08 23.36 18.75
N ALA A 92 16.21 22.06 19.02
CA ALA A 92 15.23 21.07 18.56
C ALA A 92 13.87 21.22 19.25
N ILE A 93 13.87 21.53 20.55
CA ILE A 93 12.65 21.82 21.31
C ILE A 93 11.97 23.05 20.75
N GLU A 94 12.71 24.15 20.57
CA GLU A 94 12.21 25.42 20.04
C GLU A 94 11.67 25.27 18.61
N GLN A 95 12.34 24.46 17.78
CA GLN A 95 11.88 24.14 16.44
C GLN A 95 10.52 23.43 16.48
N LEU A 96 10.37 22.40 17.31
CA LEU A 96 9.10 21.68 17.42
C LEU A 96 7.99 22.55 18.02
N VAL A 97 8.30 23.36 19.03
CA VAL A 97 7.37 24.33 19.64
C VAL A 97 6.89 25.35 18.62
N THR A 98 7.79 25.87 17.77
CA THR A 98 7.44 26.83 16.71
C THR A 98 6.51 26.19 15.68
N LEU A 99 6.83 24.97 15.24
CA LEU A 99 5.98 24.22 14.32
C LEU A 99 4.62 23.89 14.95
N GLY A 100 4.59 23.50 16.22
CA GLY A 100 3.36 23.24 16.97
C GLY A 100 2.47 24.47 17.07
N LYS A 101 3.03 25.64 17.39
CA LYS A 101 2.31 26.93 17.39
C LYS A 101 1.72 27.26 16.02
N GLN A 102 2.48 27.05 14.94
CA GLN A 102 2.03 27.31 13.56
C GLN A 102 0.78 26.51 13.18
N ILE A 103 0.63 25.28 13.70
CA ILE A 103 -0.52 24.41 13.45
C ILE A 103 -1.51 24.38 14.62
N ASP A 104 -1.27 25.18 15.66
CA ASP A 104 -2.05 25.23 16.90
C ASP A 104 -2.21 23.83 17.54
N VAL A 105 -1.09 23.12 17.70
CA VAL A 105 -0.99 21.82 18.37
C VAL A 105 -0.09 21.96 19.59
N VAL A 106 -0.52 21.34 20.70
CA VAL A 106 0.23 21.36 21.96
C VAL A 106 1.52 20.56 21.81
N VAL A 107 2.63 21.14 22.27
CA VAL A 107 3.94 20.49 22.34
C VAL A 107 4.32 20.33 23.80
N PHE A 108 4.47 19.09 24.25
CA PHE A 108 5.03 18.75 25.55
C PHE A 108 6.56 18.76 25.47
N HIS A 109 7.20 19.53 26.34
CA HIS A 109 8.65 19.65 26.43
C HIS A 109 9.07 20.02 27.85
N SER A 110 10.36 19.86 28.17
CA SER A 110 10.98 20.35 29.40
C SER A 110 12.40 20.82 29.10
N TYR A 111 12.77 21.97 29.66
CA TYR A 111 14.12 22.54 29.56
C TYR A 111 15.05 22.09 30.69
N GLU A 112 14.49 21.50 31.74
CA GLU A 112 15.21 21.11 32.96
C GLU A 112 15.76 19.69 32.86
N THR A 113 15.00 18.78 32.25
CA THR A 113 15.42 17.39 32.07
C THR A 113 16.29 17.23 30.83
N LYS A 114 17.36 16.45 30.96
CA LYS A 114 18.14 15.92 29.83
C LYS A 114 17.85 14.46 29.53
N ASP A 115 17.00 13.83 30.34
CA ASP A 115 16.62 12.42 30.18
C ASP A 115 15.31 12.29 29.38
N PRO A 116 15.36 11.75 28.15
CA PRO A 116 14.15 11.56 27.34
C PRO A 116 13.19 10.52 27.93
N ARG A 117 13.67 9.60 28.78
CA ARG A 117 12.84 8.57 29.45
C ARG A 117 11.87 9.22 30.43
N LEU A 118 12.39 10.12 31.27
CA LEU A 118 11.59 10.88 32.23
C LEU A 118 10.57 11.76 31.50
N LEU A 119 11.02 12.50 30.48
CA LEU A 119 10.15 13.35 29.66
C LEU A 119 8.99 12.56 29.05
N CYS A 120 9.27 11.41 28.43
CA CYS A 120 8.25 10.58 27.80
C CYS A 120 7.23 10.04 28.82
N LYS A 121 7.69 9.66 30.02
CA LYS A 121 6.80 9.20 31.11
C LYS A 121 5.85 10.29 31.58
N GLU A 122 6.32 11.53 31.69
CA GLU A 122 5.49 12.68 32.06
C GLU A 122 4.54 13.09 30.93
N ALA A 123 5.00 13.04 29.69
CA ALA A 123 4.18 13.30 28.51
C ALA A 123 2.97 12.35 28.45
N LEU A 124 3.16 11.05 28.72
CA LEU A 124 2.05 10.09 28.75
C LEU A 124 1.01 10.42 29.82
N LYS A 125 1.45 10.79 31.03
CA LYS A 125 0.52 11.21 32.10
C LYS A 125 -0.29 12.42 31.67
N LYS A 126 0.38 13.43 31.08
CA LYS A 126 -0.28 14.65 30.58
C LYS A 126 -1.27 14.34 29.47
N ALA A 127 -0.91 13.46 28.53
CA ALA A 127 -1.79 13.06 27.43
C ALA A 127 -3.09 12.42 27.92
N VAL A 128 -3.00 11.56 28.94
CA VAL A 128 -4.18 10.91 29.56
C VAL A 128 -5.06 11.93 30.26
N ILE A 129 -4.48 12.82 31.08
CA ILE A 129 -5.21 13.85 31.83
C ILE A 129 -5.94 14.80 30.88
N ASP A 130 -5.25 15.27 29.83
CA ASP A 130 -5.79 16.26 28.90
C ASP A 130 -6.61 15.64 27.75
N ARG A 131 -6.73 14.30 27.71
CA ARG A 131 -7.39 13.52 26.65
C ARG A 131 -6.86 13.87 25.25
N MET A 132 -5.54 13.81 25.11
CA MET A 132 -4.85 14.02 23.83
C MET A 132 -4.76 12.70 23.06
N ASP A 133 -5.07 12.73 21.77
CA ASP A 133 -4.99 11.59 20.86
C ASP A 133 -4.89 12.09 19.41
N PRO A 134 -3.90 11.64 18.62
CA PRO A 134 -2.75 10.80 19.00
C PRO A 134 -1.60 11.58 19.66
N VAL A 135 -0.71 10.87 20.37
CA VAL A 135 0.54 11.39 20.92
C VAL A 135 1.69 11.04 19.97
N ILE A 136 2.38 12.04 19.44
CA ILE A 136 3.48 11.89 18.50
C ILE A 136 4.79 12.29 19.18
N VAL A 137 5.71 11.34 19.31
CA VAL A 137 7.00 11.52 19.99
C VAL A 137 8.10 11.71 18.95
N ASP A 138 8.68 12.91 18.89
CA ASP A 138 9.81 13.24 18.03
C ASP A 138 11.12 12.93 18.76
N THR A 139 11.80 11.85 18.37
CA THR A 139 13.07 11.45 19.01
C THR A 139 14.27 12.06 18.29
N ALA A 140 15.42 12.07 18.98
CA ALA A 140 16.68 12.47 18.37
C ALA A 140 17.03 11.67 17.11
N GLY A 141 17.69 12.34 16.16
CA GLY A 141 18.26 11.68 14.99
C GLY A 141 19.58 11.00 15.32
N ARG A 142 19.77 9.78 14.80
CA ARG A 142 20.98 8.98 15.07
C ARG A 142 21.70 8.70 13.75
N MET A 143 22.96 9.14 13.61
CA MET A 143 23.77 9.01 12.38
C MET A 143 24.44 7.64 12.24
N HIS A 144 24.83 7.06 13.37
CA HIS A 144 25.43 5.74 13.46
C HIS A 144 24.64 4.87 14.42
N VAL A 145 24.76 3.56 14.28
CA VAL A 145 24.21 2.56 15.22
C VAL A 145 25.06 2.56 16.49
N ASP A 146 25.16 3.71 17.14
CA ASP A 146 25.77 3.84 18.46
C ASP A 146 24.92 3.04 19.46
N GLU A 147 25.55 2.08 20.14
CA GLU A 147 24.85 1.15 21.02
C GLU A 147 24.19 1.84 22.21
N GLU A 148 24.84 2.85 22.79
CA GLU A 148 24.31 3.59 23.93
C GLU A 148 23.04 4.36 23.54
N LEU A 149 23.09 5.02 22.37
CA LEU A 149 21.96 5.78 21.85
C LEU A 149 20.80 4.88 21.39
N MET A 150 21.09 3.67 20.89
CA MET A 150 20.07 2.68 20.56
C MET A 150 19.44 2.09 21.82
N GLN A 151 20.21 1.88 22.89
CA GLN A 151 19.69 1.44 24.18
C GLN A 151 18.74 2.49 24.78
N GLU A 152 19.11 3.78 24.73
CA GLU A 152 18.21 4.86 25.16
C GLU A 152 16.87 4.83 24.40
N LEU A 153 16.92 4.60 23.09
CA LEU A 153 15.72 4.52 22.27
C LEU A 153 14.85 3.29 22.59
N GLN A 154 15.48 2.16 22.91
CA GLN A 154 14.79 0.95 23.40
C GLN A 154 14.12 1.23 24.75
N ASP A 155 14.79 1.92 25.67
CA ASP A 155 14.26 2.25 26.98
C ASP A 155 13.06 3.21 26.85
N VAL A 156 13.16 4.23 25.98
CA VAL A 156 12.05 5.12 25.64
C VAL A 156 10.89 4.33 25.01
N LYS A 157 11.17 3.41 24.08
CA LYS A 157 10.15 2.54 23.49
C LYS A 157 9.44 1.69 24.55
N ALA A 158 10.19 1.11 25.50
CA ALA A 158 9.64 0.28 26.57
C ALA A 158 8.70 1.07 27.49
N ILE A 159 9.05 2.34 27.79
CA ILE A 159 8.20 3.25 28.56
C ILE A 159 6.94 3.64 27.79
N LEU A 160 7.09 3.93 26.50
CA LEU A 160 6.01 4.42 25.65
C LEU A 160 5.04 3.33 25.23
N ASN A 161 5.51 2.08 25.07
CA ASN A 161 4.77 1.00 24.42
C ASN A 161 4.00 1.48 23.16
N PRO A 162 4.71 2.03 22.16
CA PRO A 162 4.08 2.73 21.05
C PRO A 162 3.25 1.78 20.18
N HIS A 163 2.11 2.27 19.70
CA HIS A 163 1.26 1.54 18.75
C HIS A 163 1.91 1.49 17.38
N GLU A 164 2.65 2.54 17.02
CA GLU A 164 3.42 2.61 15.79
C GLU A 164 4.82 3.17 16.06
N VAL A 165 5.83 2.52 15.49
CA VAL A 165 7.19 3.02 15.42
C VAL A 165 7.46 3.35 13.95
N LEU A 166 7.46 4.63 13.63
CA LEU A 166 7.52 5.14 12.27
C LEU A 166 8.95 5.56 11.95
N PHE A 167 9.58 4.83 11.03
CA PHE A 167 10.92 5.15 10.53
C PHE A 167 10.85 6.22 9.45
N VAL A 168 11.45 7.38 9.71
CA VAL A 168 11.51 8.50 8.76
C VAL A 168 12.86 8.45 8.04
N ALA A 169 12.78 8.23 6.73
CA ALA A 169 13.93 8.22 5.83
C ALA A 169 13.81 9.33 4.79
N ASP A 170 14.95 9.83 4.33
CA ASP A 170 15.03 10.72 3.19
C ASP A 170 15.21 9.87 1.92
N ALA A 171 14.39 10.15 0.90
CA ALA A 171 14.39 9.42 -0.35
C ALA A 171 15.71 9.57 -1.15
N MET A 172 16.49 10.61 -0.87
CA MET A 172 17.77 10.87 -1.53
C MET A 172 18.94 10.06 -0.95
N THR A 173 18.82 9.51 0.27
CA THR A 173 19.96 8.93 1.01
C THR A 173 20.40 7.54 0.50
N GLY A 174 19.81 7.05 -0.60
CA GLY A 174 20.32 5.90 -1.35
C GLY A 174 20.44 4.60 -0.53
N GLN A 175 21.57 3.90 -0.71
CA GLN A 175 21.85 2.59 -0.09
C GLN A 175 22.09 2.67 1.42
N ASP A 176 22.57 3.80 1.94
CA ASP A 176 22.85 3.94 3.38
C ASP A 176 21.56 3.89 4.20
N ALA A 177 20.49 4.52 3.69
CA ALA A 177 19.16 4.44 4.31
C ALA A 177 18.67 2.99 4.45
N VAL A 178 19.06 2.09 3.54
CA VAL A 178 18.65 0.67 3.56
C VAL A 178 19.29 -0.07 4.74
N ASN A 179 20.60 0.09 4.91
CA ASN A 179 21.35 -0.54 6.01
C ASN A 179 20.86 -0.04 7.37
N ILE A 180 20.60 1.27 7.46
CA ILE A 180 20.08 1.89 8.67
C ILE A 180 18.66 1.39 8.95
N ALA A 181 17.78 1.38 7.95
CA ALA A 181 16.41 0.89 8.11
C ALA A 181 16.40 -0.56 8.62
N LYS A 182 17.30 -1.40 8.11
CA LYS A 182 17.51 -2.77 8.61
C LYS A 182 17.86 -2.79 10.09
N SER A 183 18.86 -2.01 10.51
CA SER A 183 19.30 -1.98 11.91
C SER A 183 18.21 -1.46 12.86
N PHE A 184 17.48 -0.40 12.47
CA PHE A 184 16.34 0.08 13.25
C PHE A 184 15.22 -0.96 13.34
N ASN A 185 14.97 -1.69 12.25
CA ASN A 185 13.98 -2.77 12.26
C ASN A 185 14.38 -3.92 13.20
N GLU A 186 15.65 -4.32 13.20
CA GLU A 186 16.15 -5.40 14.05
C GLU A 186 16.22 -5.01 15.53
N LYS A 187 16.77 -3.82 15.83
CA LYS A 187 17.03 -3.40 17.21
C LYS A 187 15.82 -2.74 17.88
N ILE A 188 15.03 -1.96 17.15
CA ILE A 188 13.89 -1.20 17.70
C ILE A 188 12.58 -1.84 17.29
N GLY A 189 12.47 -2.47 16.13
CA GLY A 189 11.20 -3.03 15.63
C GLY A 189 10.28 -1.93 15.13
N ILE A 190 10.47 -1.56 13.85
CA ILE A 190 9.65 -0.54 13.17
C ILE A 190 8.35 -1.16 12.65
N THR A 191 7.28 -0.37 12.61
CA THR A 191 5.95 -0.81 12.15
C THR A 191 5.57 -0.21 10.80
N GLY A 192 6.14 0.95 10.46
CA GLY A 192 5.92 1.62 9.18
C GLY A 192 7.04 2.57 8.82
N VAL A 193 7.05 2.99 7.56
CA VAL A 193 8.05 3.90 6.98
C VAL A 193 7.37 5.16 6.48
N ILE A 194 8.04 6.30 6.67
CA ILE A 194 7.69 7.58 6.05
C ILE A 194 8.89 8.04 5.23
N LEU A 195 8.66 8.30 3.95
CA LEU A 195 9.70 8.81 3.04
C LEU A 195 9.54 10.31 2.88
N THR A 196 10.61 11.06 3.10
CA THR A 196 10.62 12.52 2.92
C THR A 196 11.37 12.90 1.66
N LYS A 197 11.24 14.18 1.25
CA LYS A 197 11.88 14.75 0.06
C LYS A 197 11.55 14.00 -1.24
N MET A 198 10.31 13.51 -1.33
CA MET A 198 9.79 12.84 -2.52
C MET A 198 9.41 13.82 -3.63
N ASP A 199 9.62 15.13 -3.46
CA ASP A 199 9.44 16.17 -4.47
C ASP A 199 10.62 16.30 -5.44
N GLY A 200 11.80 15.82 -5.07
CA GLY A 200 12.98 15.82 -5.94
C GLY A 200 12.97 14.71 -7.02
N ASP A 201 14.09 14.61 -7.75
CA ASP A 201 14.36 13.60 -8.79
C ASP A 201 14.52 12.16 -8.24
N ALA A 202 14.24 11.94 -6.95
CA ALA A 202 14.31 10.62 -6.34
C ALA A 202 13.27 9.69 -6.98
N ARG A 203 13.73 8.88 -7.95
CA ARG A 203 12.93 7.88 -8.71
C ARG A 203 12.48 6.68 -7.87
N GLY A 204 12.20 6.86 -6.59
CA GLY A 204 11.59 5.82 -5.75
C GLY A 204 12.43 4.61 -5.40
N GLY A 205 13.68 4.52 -5.85
CA GLY A 205 14.55 3.37 -5.57
C GLY A 205 14.72 3.11 -4.07
N ALA A 206 14.88 4.18 -3.26
CA ALA A 206 14.97 4.07 -1.81
C ALA A 206 13.70 3.46 -1.18
N ALA A 207 12.52 3.78 -1.71
CA ALA A 207 11.25 3.21 -1.26
C ALA A 207 11.23 1.69 -1.42
N LEU A 208 11.62 1.23 -2.61
CA LEU A 208 11.69 -0.18 -2.95
C LEU A 208 12.70 -0.92 -2.07
N SER A 209 13.92 -0.38 -1.93
CA SER A 209 14.97 -1.02 -1.17
C SER A 209 14.66 -1.10 0.33
N ILE A 210 14.11 -0.04 0.92
CA ILE A 210 13.70 -0.05 2.33
C ILE A 210 12.57 -1.06 2.55
N LYS A 211 11.58 -1.10 1.64
CA LYS A 211 10.46 -2.03 1.72
C LYS A 211 10.91 -3.48 1.63
N GLU A 212 11.82 -3.81 0.70
CA GLU A 212 12.36 -5.15 0.52
C GLU A 212 13.14 -5.62 1.76
N VAL A 213 13.97 -4.75 2.35
CA VAL A 213 14.84 -5.13 3.46
C VAL A 213 14.11 -5.14 4.81
N THR A 214 13.18 -4.21 5.04
CA THR A 214 12.46 -4.14 6.32
C THR A 214 11.17 -4.97 6.33
N GLY A 215 10.61 -5.24 5.15
CA GLY A 215 9.26 -5.82 4.98
C GLY A 215 8.12 -4.87 5.39
N LYS A 216 8.41 -3.70 5.99
CA LYS A 216 7.40 -2.83 6.60
C LYS A 216 6.73 -1.92 5.57
N PRO A 217 5.42 -1.64 5.71
CA PRO A 217 4.71 -0.79 4.77
C PRO A 217 5.20 0.65 4.84
N ILE A 218 5.26 1.32 3.69
CA ILE A 218 5.39 2.76 3.60
C ILE A 218 3.99 3.34 3.80
N LYS A 219 3.82 4.20 4.80
CA LYS A 219 2.51 4.74 5.19
C LYS A 219 2.26 6.13 4.60
N LEU A 220 3.29 6.95 4.59
CA LEU A 220 3.20 8.36 4.20
C LEU A 220 4.42 8.78 3.36
N ILE A 221 4.23 9.81 2.54
CA ILE A 221 5.29 10.47 1.77
C ILE A 221 5.25 11.99 1.97
N GLY A 222 6.41 12.59 2.19
CA GLY A 222 6.60 14.04 2.24
C GLY A 222 6.95 14.58 0.86
N THR A 223 6.07 15.40 0.30
CA THR A 223 6.14 15.94 -1.08
C THR A 223 6.63 17.41 -1.12
N GLY A 224 7.41 17.83 -0.13
CA GLY A 224 7.96 19.18 -0.06
C GLY A 224 8.17 19.67 1.37
N GLU A 225 8.56 20.93 1.54
CA GLU A 225 8.90 21.50 2.86
C GLU A 225 7.69 22.07 3.61
N LYS A 226 6.66 22.52 2.87
CA LYS A 226 5.46 23.13 3.45
C LYS A 226 4.74 22.20 4.41
N ILE A 227 4.04 22.78 5.39
CA ILE A 227 3.36 22.03 6.46
C ILE A 227 2.16 21.19 5.98
N ASP A 228 1.75 21.30 4.71
CA ASP A 228 0.74 20.43 4.04
C ASP A 228 1.35 19.34 3.20
N ALA A 229 2.65 19.38 2.95
CA ALA A 229 3.32 18.46 2.02
C ALA A 229 3.63 17.12 2.72
N LEU A 230 2.59 16.43 3.16
CA LEU A 230 2.60 15.06 3.67
C LEU A 230 1.32 14.36 3.23
N GLU A 231 1.47 13.27 2.49
CA GLU A 231 0.38 12.56 1.82
C GLU A 231 0.41 11.07 2.16
N GLU A 232 -0.73 10.39 2.00
CA GLU A 232 -0.80 8.93 2.08
C GLU A 232 0.03 8.30 0.95
N PHE A 233 0.71 7.19 1.25
CA PHE A 233 1.47 6.46 0.25
C PHE A 233 0.56 5.55 -0.59
N TYR A 234 0.64 5.70 -1.91
CA TYR A 234 -0.10 4.93 -2.90
C TYR A 234 0.89 4.16 -3.79
N PRO A 235 1.02 2.83 -3.63
CA PRO A 235 1.99 2.02 -4.39
C PRO A 235 1.86 2.14 -5.92
N ASP A 236 0.63 2.20 -6.41
CA ASP A 236 0.24 2.40 -7.81
C ASP A 236 0.75 3.74 -8.37
N ARG A 237 0.49 4.84 -7.65
CA ARG A 237 0.99 6.17 -8.03
C ARG A 237 2.51 6.22 -8.03
N MET A 238 3.13 5.52 -7.09
CA MET A 238 4.58 5.45 -6.99
C MET A 238 5.18 4.65 -8.14
N ALA A 239 4.64 3.48 -8.48
CA ALA A 239 5.07 2.69 -9.62
C ALA A 239 4.93 3.47 -10.94
N ASN A 240 3.83 4.20 -11.11
CA ASN A 240 3.62 5.11 -12.24
C ASN A 240 4.73 6.16 -12.34
N ARG A 241 5.07 6.79 -11.22
CA ARG A 241 6.13 7.81 -11.16
C ARG A 241 7.50 7.23 -11.46
N ILE A 242 7.80 6.01 -11.02
CA ILE A 242 9.06 5.31 -11.32
C ILE A 242 9.19 5.03 -12.83
N LEU A 243 8.10 4.58 -13.46
CA LEU A 243 8.09 4.27 -14.89
C LEU A 243 8.05 5.51 -15.77
N GLY A 244 7.58 6.66 -15.25
CA GLY A 244 7.53 7.92 -16.00
C GLY A 244 6.55 7.88 -17.18
N MET A 245 5.54 6.99 -17.11
CA MET A 245 4.68 6.63 -18.24
C MET A 245 3.18 6.66 -17.88
N GLY A 246 2.70 7.75 -17.27
CA GLY A 246 1.28 7.90 -16.91
C GLY A 246 0.32 7.71 -18.10
N ASP A 247 0.71 8.17 -19.28
CA ASP A 247 -0.12 8.07 -20.48
C ASP A 247 -0.15 6.65 -21.06
N VAL A 248 0.94 5.89 -20.94
CA VAL A 248 1.04 4.54 -21.54
C VAL A 248 0.17 3.53 -20.79
N LEU A 249 0.11 3.61 -19.47
CA LEU A 249 -0.74 2.72 -18.67
C LEU A 249 -2.22 3.00 -18.93
N THR A 250 -2.60 4.27 -19.08
CA THR A 250 -3.96 4.65 -19.50
C THR A 250 -4.32 4.07 -20.87
N LEU A 251 -3.38 4.12 -21.83
CA LEU A 251 -3.56 3.51 -23.15
C LEU A 251 -3.67 1.97 -23.08
N ILE A 252 -2.91 1.33 -22.19
CA ILE A 252 -2.99 -0.11 -21.94
C ILE A 252 -4.36 -0.49 -21.38
N GLU A 253 -4.87 0.25 -20.39
CA GLU A 253 -6.21 0.03 -19.82
C GLU A 253 -7.32 0.21 -20.86
N GLN A 254 -7.23 1.25 -21.68
CA GLN A 254 -8.17 1.49 -22.78
C GLN A 254 -8.11 0.37 -23.84
N ALA A 255 -6.92 -0.10 -24.19
CA ALA A 255 -6.75 -1.20 -25.14
C ALA A 255 -7.34 -2.52 -24.62
N GLN A 256 -7.20 -2.80 -23.32
CA GLN A 256 -7.85 -3.96 -22.69
C GLN A 256 -9.38 -3.84 -22.72
N LYS A 257 -9.93 -2.69 -22.31
CA LYS A 257 -11.39 -2.46 -22.36
C LYS A 257 -11.94 -2.61 -23.78
N ALA A 258 -11.28 -2.01 -24.77
CA ALA A 258 -11.70 -2.11 -26.16
C ALA A 258 -11.60 -3.54 -26.73
N TYR A 259 -10.66 -4.35 -26.25
CA TYR A 259 -10.56 -5.76 -26.63
C TYR A 259 -11.67 -6.60 -26.01
N ASP A 260 -11.95 -6.40 -24.72
CA ASP A 260 -13.04 -7.08 -24.01
C ASP A 260 -14.40 -6.75 -24.64
N GLU A 261 -14.61 -5.49 -25.01
CA GLU A 261 -15.79 -5.05 -25.77
C GLU A 261 -15.90 -5.74 -27.14
N LYS A 262 -14.79 -5.88 -27.87
CA LYS A 262 -14.78 -6.60 -29.17
C LYS A 262 -15.04 -8.10 -29.03
N GLU A 263 -14.50 -8.75 -28.00
CA GLU A 263 -14.82 -10.15 -27.70
C GLU A 263 -16.31 -10.31 -27.37
N ALA A 264 -16.85 -9.41 -26.54
CA ALA A 264 -18.27 -9.41 -26.19
C ALA A 264 -19.15 -9.18 -27.43
N GLU A 265 -18.77 -8.28 -28.33
CA GLU A 265 -19.52 -8.01 -29.56
C GLU A 265 -19.43 -9.17 -30.56
N LYS A 266 -18.28 -9.85 -30.69
CA LYS A 266 -18.16 -11.08 -31.48
C LYS A 266 -19.06 -12.20 -30.94
N LEU A 267 -19.08 -12.38 -29.62
CA LEU A 267 -19.94 -13.35 -28.96
C LEU A 267 -21.42 -13.03 -29.21
N LYS A 268 -21.80 -11.75 -29.05
CA LYS A 268 -23.15 -11.27 -29.33
C LYS A 268 -23.56 -11.56 -30.78
N LYS A 269 -22.70 -11.26 -31.76
CA LYS A 269 -22.95 -11.55 -33.18
C LYS A 269 -23.09 -13.04 -33.47
N LYS A 270 -22.31 -13.91 -32.81
CA LYS A 270 -22.46 -15.37 -32.94
C LYS A 270 -23.80 -15.87 -32.39
N ILE A 271 -24.24 -15.30 -31.26
CA ILE A 271 -25.54 -15.61 -30.66
C ILE A 271 -26.68 -15.13 -31.58
N GLU A 272 -26.61 -13.90 -32.07
CA GLU A 272 -27.61 -13.32 -32.99
C GLU A 272 -27.73 -14.08 -34.31
N LYS A 273 -26.64 -14.70 -34.78
CA LYS A 273 -26.60 -15.49 -36.03
C LYS A 273 -26.91 -16.98 -35.85
N GLU A 274 -27.28 -17.43 -34.64
CA GLU A 274 -27.43 -18.87 -34.30
C GLU A 274 -26.17 -19.73 -34.57
N GLU A 275 -24.99 -19.13 -34.72
CA GLU A 275 -23.71 -19.82 -34.97
C GLU A 275 -23.01 -20.20 -33.65
N PHE A 276 -23.71 -20.13 -32.53
CA PHE A 276 -23.18 -20.45 -31.21
C PHE A 276 -23.04 -21.97 -31.04
N THR A 277 -21.80 -22.46 -30.91
CA THR A 277 -21.49 -23.90 -30.84
C THR A 277 -21.25 -24.38 -29.40
N PHE A 278 -21.25 -25.70 -29.17
CA PHE A 278 -20.87 -26.24 -27.86
C PHE A 278 -19.37 -26.07 -27.56
N ASP A 279 -18.52 -25.92 -28.58
CA ASP A 279 -17.12 -25.54 -28.37
C ASP A 279 -17.02 -24.12 -27.79
N ASP A 280 -17.82 -23.16 -28.30
CA ASP A 280 -17.90 -21.81 -27.74
C ASP A 280 -18.42 -21.83 -26.29
N LEU A 281 -19.47 -22.62 -26.01
CA LEU A 281 -20.01 -22.79 -24.65
C LEU A 281 -18.96 -23.35 -23.69
N ARG A 282 -18.17 -24.34 -24.14
CA ARG A 282 -17.10 -24.93 -23.33
C ARG A 282 -16.02 -23.92 -22.99
N GLU A 283 -15.60 -23.10 -23.95
CA GLU A 283 -14.62 -22.03 -23.70
C GLU A 283 -15.13 -21.02 -22.68
N GLN A 284 -16.42 -20.65 -22.76
CA GLN A 284 -17.03 -19.74 -21.78
C GLN A 284 -17.07 -20.34 -20.37
N ILE A 285 -17.44 -21.61 -20.22
CA ILE A 285 -17.44 -22.31 -18.93
C ILE A 285 -16.02 -22.35 -18.34
N ARG A 286 -14.99 -22.58 -19.16
CA ARG A 286 -13.59 -22.56 -18.72
C ARG A 286 -13.13 -21.16 -18.29
N LYS A 287 -13.50 -20.12 -19.04
CA LYS A 287 -13.20 -18.73 -18.68
C LYS A 287 -13.84 -18.38 -17.33
N MET A 288 -15.11 -18.71 -17.12
CA MET A 288 -15.80 -18.46 -15.83
C MET A 288 -15.13 -19.19 -14.66
N ARG A 289 -14.75 -20.46 -14.82
CA ARG A 289 -14.06 -21.23 -13.76
C ARG A 289 -12.68 -20.66 -13.39
N LYS A 290 -11.98 -19.99 -14.32
CA LYS A 290 -10.69 -19.32 -14.03
C LYS A 290 -10.85 -18.03 -13.22
N MET A 291 -12.03 -17.41 -13.21
CA MET A 291 -12.28 -16.13 -12.54
C MET A 291 -12.62 -16.26 -11.03
N GLY A 292 -12.68 -17.49 -10.50
CA GLY A 292 -12.96 -17.77 -9.08
C GLY A 292 -14.44 -18.08 -8.79
N PRO A 293 -14.86 -18.13 -7.51
CA PRO A 293 -16.21 -18.52 -7.13
C PRO A 293 -17.26 -17.59 -7.72
N LEU A 294 -18.16 -18.15 -8.53
CA LEU A 294 -19.21 -17.43 -9.26
C LEU A 294 -20.14 -16.61 -8.35
N GLU A 295 -20.29 -17.01 -7.09
CA GLU A 295 -21.04 -16.25 -6.07
C GLU A 295 -20.51 -14.82 -5.91
N ASN A 296 -19.19 -14.62 -5.95
CA ASN A 296 -18.58 -13.30 -5.81
C ASN A 296 -18.85 -12.42 -7.03
N ILE A 297 -18.84 -12.99 -8.24
CA ILE A 297 -19.09 -12.28 -9.50
C ILE A 297 -20.57 -11.89 -9.63
N LEU A 298 -21.48 -12.81 -9.30
CA LEU A 298 -22.93 -12.55 -9.33
C LEU A 298 -23.37 -11.56 -8.25
N SER A 299 -22.70 -11.50 -7.10
CA SER A 299 -23.01 -10.52 -6.03
C SER A 299 -22.77 -9.07 -6.45
N MET A 300 -21.94 -8.84 -7.48
CA MET A 300 -21.62 -7.51 -8.02
C MET A 300 -22.57 -7.04 -9.12
N LEU A 301 -23.46 -7.91 -9.64
CA LEU A 301 -24.43 -7.54 -10.67
C LEU A 301 -25.66 -6.85 -10.04
N PRO A 302 -26.01 -5.62 -10.46
CA PRO A 302 -27.18 -4.92 -9.94
C PRO A 302 -28.47 -5.72 -10.23
N GLY A 303 -29.22 -6.06 -9.18
CA GLY A 303 -30.45 -6.86 -9.26
C GLY A 303 -30.28 -8.38 -9.04
N ALA A 304 -29.06 -8.90 -9.02
CA ALA A 304 -28.79 -10.34 -8.88
C ALA A 304 -29.08 -10.93 -7.49
N HIS A 305 -29.24 -10.09 -6.46
CA HIS A 305 -29.56 -10.52 -5.09
C HIS A 305 -30.90 -11.27 -4.96
N LYS A 306 -31.86 -11.05 -5.86
CA LYS A 306 -33.10 -11.83 -5.92
C LYS A 306 -32.88 -13.21 -6.57
N ILE A 307 -32.03 -13.29 -7.58
CA ILE A 307 -31.76 -14.50 -8.37
C ILE A 307 -30.88 -15.49 -7.58
N LEU A 308 -29.87 -14.97 -6.86
CA LEU A 308 -28.97 -15.76 -6.01
C LEU A 308 -29.65 -16.43 -4.81
N LYS A 309 -30.78 -15.89 -4.33
CA LYS A 309 -31.54 -16.51 -3.23
C LYS A 309 -32.30 -17.76 -3.63
N GLU A 310 -32.64 -17.90 -4.92
CA GLU A 310 -33.43 -19.03 -5.43
C GLU A 310 -32.56 -20.09 -6.12
N ILE A 311 -31.35 -19.74 -6.58
CA ILE A 311 -30.45 -20.64 -7.31
C ILE A 311 -29.17 -20.86 -6.50
N LYS A 312 -29.02 -22.06 -5.90
CA LYS A 312 -27.71 -22.54 -5.44
C LYS A 312 -26.90 -22.96 -6.66
N ILE A 313 -25.90 -22.16 -7.02
CA ILE A 313 -25.01 -22.47 -8.13
C ILE A 313 -23.92 -23.42 -7.60
N ASP A 314 -24.03 -24.71 -7.91
CA ASP A 314 -23.00 -25.69 -7.59
C ASP A 314 -21.93 -25.70 -8.69
N GLU A 315 -20.68 -25.39 -8.34
CA GLU A 315 -19.54 -25.45 -9.27
C GLU A 315 -19.37 -26.84 -9.92
N LYS A 316 -19.84 -27.90 -9.25
CA LYS A 316 -19.83 -29.26 -9.79
C LYS A 316 -20.71 -29.43 -11.03
N GLU A 317 -21.77 -28.63 -11.17
CA GLU A 317 -22.62 -28.67 -12.37
C GLU A 317 -21.87 -28.18 -13.61
N PHE A 318 -21.03 -27.16 -13.48
CA PHE A 318 -20.18 -26.70 -14.60
C PHE A 318 -19.15 -27.76 -15.01
N VAL A 319 -18.61 -28.53 -14.05
CA VAL A 319 -17.73 -29.66 -14.35
C VAL A 319 -18.47 -30.76 -15.12
N LYS A 320 -19.73 -31.05 -14.75
CA LYS A 320 -20.57 -32.02 -15.46
C LYS A 320 -20.86 -31.57 -16.89
N VAL A 321 -21.26 -30.31 -17.08
CA VAL A 321 -21.53 -29.76 -18.41
C VAL A 321 -20.28 -29.78 -19.28
N GLU A 322 -19.12 -29.40 -18.73
CA GLU A 322 -17.84 -29.49 -19.44
C GLU A 322 -17.50 -30.95 -19.81
N ALA A 323 -17.72 -31.91 -18.91
CA ALA A 323 -17.51 -33.33 -19.16
C ALA A 323 -18.43 -33.86 -20.28
N ILE A 324 -19.72 -33.47 -20.27
CA ILE A 324 -20.70 -33.84 -21.31
C ILE A 324 -20.23 -33.32 -22.68
N ILE A 325 -19.81 -32.06 -22.78
CA ILE A 325 -19.32 -31.50 -24.04
C ILE A 325 -18.04 -32.22 -24.50
N ASN A 326 -17.13 -32.57 -23.58
CA ASN A 326 -15.91 -33.31 -23.92
C ASN A 326 -16.19 -34.75 -24.40
N SER A 327 -17.32 -35.35 -24.05
CA SER A 327 -17.75 -36.67 -24.55
C SER A 327 -18.38 -36.63 -25.94
N MET A 328 -18.75 -35.45 -26.45
CA MET A 328 -19.28 -35.30 -27.82
C MET A 328 -18.17 -35.41 -28.87
N THR A 329 -18.54 -35.83 -30.08
CA THR A 329 -17.67 -35.76 -31.26
C THR A 329 -17.49 -34.31 -31.75
N PRO A 330 -16.42 -34.01 -32.52
CA PRO A 330 -16.22 -32.66 -33.06
C PRO A 330 -17.37 -32.14 -33.92
N GLU A 331 -18.10 -33.05 -34.58
CA GLU A 331 -19.26 -32.71 -35.43
C GLU A 331 -20.47 -32.32 -34.56
N GLU A 332 -20.75 -33.07 -33.49
CA GLU A 332 -21.81 -32.76 -32.53
C GLU A 332 -21.56 -31.44 -31.78
N ARG A 333 -20.29 -31.13 -31.49
CA ARG A 333 -19.94 -29.86 -30.82
C ARG A 333 -20.15 -28.65 -31.71
N ARG A 334 -19.78 -28.76 -33.00
CA ARG A 334 -19.91 -27.68 -33.98
C ARG A 334 -21.36 -27.49 -34.44
N ASN A 335 -22.17 -28.54 -34.40
CA ASN A 335 -23.57 -28.46 -34.78
C ASN A 335 -24.48 -29.13 -33.74
N PRO A 336 -24.88 -28.38 -32.68
CA PRO A 336 -25.78 -28.89 -31.64
C PRO A 336 -27.08 -29.53 -32.15
N LYS A 337 -27.55 -29.12 -33.35
CA LYS A 337 -28.82 -29.56 -33.94
C LYS A 337 -28.80 -31.02 -34.39
N ILE A 338 -27.63 -31.67 -34.46
CA ILE A 338 -27.51 -33.08 -34.87
C ILE A 338 -27.62 -34.07 -33.70
N ILE A 339 -27.58 -33.56 -32.45
CA ILE A 339 -27.75 -34.39 -31.26
C ILE A 339 -29.20 -34.88 -31.22
N LYS A 340 -29.38 -36.19 -31.37
CA LYS A 340 -30.66 -36.85 -31.26
C LYS A 340 -30.67 -37.71 -30.01
N CYS A 341 -31.74 -37.63 -29.22
CA CYS A 341 -32.03 -38.70 -28.27
C CYS A 341 -32.32 -39.98 -29.04
N LYS A 342 -31.68 -41.08 -28.63
CA LYS A 342 -32.12 -42.42 -29.02
C LYS A 342 -33.38 -42.81 -28.28
#